data_AF-A0A939UBJ2-F1
#
_entry.id   AF-A0A939UBJ2-F1
#
_cell.length_a   1.000
_cell.length_b   1.000
_cell.length_c   1.000
_cell.angle_alpha   90.00
_cell.angle_beta   90.00
_cell.angle_gamma   90.00
#
_symmetry.space_group_name_H-M   'P 1'
#
loop_
_entity.id
_entity.type
_entity.pdbx_description
1 polymer ?
#
loop_
_entity_poly.entity_id
_entity_poly.type
_entity_poly.pdbx_seq_one_letter_code
_entity_poly.pdbx_strand_id
1 'polypeptide(L)' 'MRREFCEKDGILITYTDNDVCFEDCKTAESILLKNNGEIIHSNFDKKRNEYFIEYLKQIYPGITAFRNLDAMESA' A
#
# COMPACT_ATOMS: atom_id res chain seq x y z
N MET A 1 -7.78 3.51 -10.97
CA MET A 1 -7.04 2.29 -11.40
C MET A 1 -6.00 1.98 -10.34
N ARG A 2 -5.81 0.72 -9.97
CA ARG A 2 -4.77 0.32 -9.01
C ARG A 2 -3.46 0.09 -9.76
N ARG A 3 -2.36 0.63 -9.24
CA ARG A 3 -1.02 0.53 -9.80
C ARG A 3 -0.07 -0.13 -8.80
N GLU A 4 0.99 -0.75 -9.31
CA GLU A 4 2.03 -1.36 -8.50
C GLU A 4 3.05 -0.31 -8.05
N PHE A 5 3.43 -0.33 -6.78
CA PHE A 5 4.56 0.45 -6.27
C PHE A 5 5.84 -0.38 -6.32
N CYS A 6 5.82 -1.52 -5.63
CA CYS A 6 6.88 -2.52 -5.68
C CYS A 6 6.43 -3.83 -5.01
N GLU A 7 7.22 -4.89 -5.19
CA GLU A 7 7.18 -6.09 -4.36
C GLU A 7 8.44 -6.14 -3.48
N LYS A 8 8.26 -6.43 -2.19
CA LYS A 8 9.38 -6.62 -1.26
C LYS A 8 9.09 -7.72 -0.26
N ASP A 9 10.01 -8.66 -0.11
CA ASP A 9 9.93 -9.76 0.87
C ASP A 9 8.65 -10.61 0.75
N GLY A 10 8.10 -10.74 -0.46
CA GLY A 10 6.83 -11.42 -0.73
C GLY A 10 5.59 -10.61 -0.38
N ILE A 11 5.75 -9.32 -0.11
CA ILE A 11 4.65 -8.36 0.05
C ILE A 11 4.54 -7.51 -1.23
N LEU A 12 3.43 -7.66 -1.96
CA LEU A 12 3.08 -6.80 -3.08
C LEU A 12 2.42 -5.51 -2.55
N ILE A 13 2.99 -4.38 -2.92
CA ILE A 13 2.50 -3.05 -2.53
C ILE A 13 1.87 -2.40 -3.75
N THR A 14 0.59 -2.09 -3.64
CA THR A 14 -0.16 -1.40 -4.70
C THR A 14 -0.87 -0.17 -4.16
N TYR A 15 -1.17 0.79 -5.02
CA TYR A 15 -1.86 2.01 -4.62
C TYR A 15 -2.94 2.42 -5.62
N THR A 16 -3.92 3.16 -5.12
CA THR A 16 -4.76 4.07 -5.89
C THR A 16 -4.44 5.49 -5.46
N ASP A 17 -5.22 6.49 -5.86
CA ASP A 17 -5.07 7.86 -5.32
C ASP A 17 -5.43 7.96 -3.83
N ASN A 18 -6.29 7.06 -3.34
CA ASN A 18 -6.94 7.18 -2.03
C ASN A 18 -6.41 6.20 -0.98
N ASP A 19 -5.82 5.10 -1.43
CA ASP A 19 -5.44 3.99 -0.57
C ASP A 19 -4.19 3.26 -1.06
N VAL A 20 -3.62 2.46 -0.15
CA VAL A 20 -2.46 1.61 -0.34
C VAL A 20 -2.81 0.22 0.18
N CYS A 21 -2.53 -0.82 -0.62
CA CYS A 21 -2.71 -2.21 -0.25
C CYS A 21 -1.35 -2.89 -0.09
N PHE A 22 -1.21 -3.68 0.98
CA PHE A 22 -0.11 -4.58 1.22
C PHE A 22 -0.66 -6.00 1.19
N GLU A 23 -0.24 -6.80 0.22
CA GLU A 23 -0.70 -8.18 0.03
C GLU A 23 0.46 -9.15 0.23
N ASP A 24 0.28 -10.14 1.09
CA ASP A 24 1.22 -11.25 1.25
C ASP A 24 0.96 -12.29 0.15
N CYS A 25 1.88 -12.36 -0.80
CA CYS A 25 1.74 -13.22 -1.97
C CYS A 25 1.81 -14.73 -1.62
N LYS A 26 2.21 -15.09 -0.40
CA LYS A 26 2.28 -16.49 0.05
C LYS A 26 1.01 -16.92 0.78
N THR A 27 0.43 -16.02 1.59
CA THR A 27 -0.74 -16.35 2.42
C THR A 27 -2.07 -15.86 1.85
N ALA A 28 -2.04 -15.03 0.80
CA ALA A 28 -3.20 -14.30 0.27
C ALA A 28 -3.89 -13.41 1.32
N GLU A 29 -3.17 -13.07 2.39
CA GLU A 29 -3.59 -12.07 3.36
C GLU A 29 -3.27 -10.67 2.83
N SER A 30 -4.06 -9.68 3.22
CA SER A 30 -3.87 -8.30 2.81
C SER A 30 -4.35 -7.31 3.86
N ILE A 31 -3.82 -6.10 3.78
CA ILE A 31 -4.34 -4.92 4.46
C ILE A 31 -4.47 -3.78 3.47
N LEU A 32 -5.64 -3.15 3.49
CA LEU A 32 -5.96 -1.95 2.74
C LEU A 32 -6.02 -0.75 3.69
N LEU A 33 -5.13 0.21 3.48
CA LEU A 33 -5.00 1.41 4.29
C LEU A 33 -5.38 2.64 3.48
N LYS A 34 -6.13 3.58 4.09
CA LYS A 34 -6.21 4.95 3.58
C LYS A 34 -4.84 5.62 3.67
N ASN A 35 -4.66 6.69 2.91
CA ASN A 35 -3.45 7.52 2.93
C ASN A 35 -3.03 8.03 4.32
N ASN A 36 -3.96 8.13 5.27
CA ASN A 36 -3.71 8.55 6.66
C ASN A 36 -3.40 7.37 7.62
N GLY A 37 -3.35 6.13 7.13
CA GLY A 37 -3.12 4.92 7.92
C GLY A 37 -4.37 4.29 8.54
N GLU A 38 -5.57 4.81 8.29
CA GLU A 38 -6.81 4.18 8.72
C GLU A 38 -7.05 2.87 7.95
N ILE A 39 -7.40 1.79 8.66
CA ILE A 39 -7.66 0.48 8.07
C ILE A 39 -9.05 0.48 7.41
N ILE A 40 -9.10 0.18 6.11
CA ILE A 40 -10.35 -0.09 5.37
C ILE A 40 -10.69 -1.58 5.47
N HIS A 41 -9.69 -2.44 5.29
CA HIS A 41 -9.82 -3.90 5.36
C HIS A 41 -8.51 -4.50 5.86
N SER A 42 -8.60 -5.55 6.67
CA SER A 42 -7.45 -6.41 6.97
C SER A 42 -7.94 -7.80 7.35
N ASN A 43 -7.21 -8.82 6.88
CA ASN A 43 -7.30 -10.18 7.42
C ASN A 43 -6.00 -10.62 8.14
N PHE A 44 -5.04 -9.71 8.32
CA PHE A 44 -3.86 -9.94 9.16
C PHE A 44 -4.17 -9.78 10.66
N ASP A 45 -3.29 -10.36 11.49
CA ASP A 45 -3.29 -10.12 12.93
C ASP A 45 -2.95 -8.66 13.31
N LYS A 46 -3.22 -8.31 14.57
CA LYS A 46 -2.99 -6.96 15.11
C LYS A 46 -1.54 -6.50 14.95
N LYS A 47 -0.56 -7.39 15.13
CA LYS A 47 0.86 -7.05 15.07
C LYS A 47 1.29 -6.73 13.64
N ARG A 48 0.84 -7.51 12.65
CA ARG A 48 1.05 -7.24 11.24
C ARG A 48 0.34 -5.95 10.81
N ASN A 49 -0.87 -5.68 11.32
CA ASN A 49 -1.56 -4.41 11.07
C ASN A 49 -0.75 -3.20 11.54
N GLU A 50 -0.27 -3.22 12.78
CA GLU A 50 0.57 -2.15 13.34
C GLU A 50 1.86 -1.97 12.53
N TYR A 51 2.50 -3.07 12.13
CA TYR A 51 3.67 -3.04 11.25
C TYR A 51 3.39 -2.32 9.93
N PHE A 52 2.31 -2.68 9.22
CA PHE A 52 2.00 -2.08 7.91
C PHE A 52 1.54 -0.62 8.01
N ILE A 53 0.88 -0.22 9.10
CA ILE A 53 0.55 1.18 9.37
C ILE A 53 1.82 2.02 9.52
N GLU A 54 2.80 1.54 10.28
CA GLU A 54 4.08 2.26 10.43
C GLU A 54 4.91 2.20 9.14
N TYR A 55 4.86 1.09 8.41
CA TYR A 55 5.56 0.95 7.15
C TYR A 55 5.01 1.90 6.07
N LEU A 56 3.69 2.08 6.02
CA LEU A 56 3.04 3.06 5.13
C LEU A 56 3.66 4.45 5.32
N LYS A 57 3.82 4.92 6.56
CA LYS A 57 4.40 6.25 6.83
C LYS A 57 5.79 6.42 6.23
N GLN A 58 6.59 5.36 6.22
CA GLN A 58 7.96 5.38 5.69
C GLN A 58 7.98 5.46 4.15
N ILE A 59 7.08 4.74 3.49
CA ILE A 59 7.07 4.63 2.02
C ILE A 59 6.13 5.63 1.33
N TYR A 60 5.23 6.27 2.07
CA TYR A 60 4.20 7.15 1.51
C TYR A 60 4.76 8.27 0.62
N PRO A 61 5.89 8.95 0.95
CA PRO A 61 6.49 9.92 0.03
C PRO A 61 6.86 9.32 -1.34
N GLY A 62 7.36 8.08 -1.36
CA GLY A 62 7.64 7.35 -2.60
C GLY A 62 6.37 7.08 -3.40
N ILE A 63 5.30 6.61 -2.74
CA ILE A 63 4.00 6.39 -3.38
C ILE A 63 3.46 7.69 -3.98
N THR A 64 3.56 8.81 -3.28
CA THR A 64 3.11 10.11 -3.82
C THR A 64 3.92 10.56 -5.04
N ALA A 65 5.21 10.27 -5.09
CA ALA A 65 6.03 10.60 -6.27
C ALA A 65 5.58 9.78 -7.49
N PHE A 66 5.32 8.49 -7.30
CA PHE A 66 4.80 7.61 -8.36
C PHE A 66 3.41 8.07 -8.86
N ARG A 67 2.49 8.41 -7.96
CA ARG A 67 1.17 8.97 -8.34
C ARG A 67 1.29 10.23 -9.20
N ASN A 68 2.25 11.10 -8.89
CA ASN A 68 2.48 12.31 -9.70
C ASN A 68 3.00 11.98 -11.10
N LEU A 69 3.93 11.01 -11.21
CA LEU A 69 4.42 10.54 -12.50
C LEU A 69 3.28 9.92 -13.33
N ASP A 70 2.47 9.07 -12.70
CA ASP A 70 1.31 8.44 -13.31
C ASP A 70 0.30 9.46 -13.86
N ALA A 71 0.09 10.55 -13.13
CA ALA A 71 -0.79 11.64 -13.54
C ALA A 71 -0.21 12.43 -14.72
N MET A 72 1.12 12.60 -14.77
CA MET A 72 1.80 13.24 -15.91
C MET A 72 1.76 12.39 -17.18
N GLU A 73 1.88 11.06 -17.06
CA GLU A 73 1.77 10.14 -18.21
C GLU A 73 0.34 10.04 -18.76
N SER A 74 -0.66 10.40 -17.95
CA SER A 74 -2.07 10.33 -18.32
C SER A 74 -2.61 11.65 -18.91
N ALA A 75 -1.78 12.70 -19.01
CA ALA A 75 -2.13 14.04 -19.48
C ALA A 75 -1.69 14.26 -20.94
#